data_AF-A0A942YXH0-F1
#
_entry.id   AF-A0A942YXH0-F1
#
_cell.length_a   1.000
_cell.length_b   1.000
_cell.length_c   1.000
_cell.angle_alpha   90.00
_cell.angle_beta   90.00
_cell.angle_gamma   90.00
#
_symmetry.space_group_name_H-M   'P 1'
#
loop_
_entity.id
_entity.type
_entity.pdbx_description
1 polymer ?
#
loop_
_entity_poly.entity_id
_entity_poly.type
_entity_poly.pdbx_seq_one_letter_code
_entity_poly.pdbx_strand_id
1 'polypeptide(L)' 'MSFNLNRINPNQTQVFFHDGRFETLTNEELEEFLLHMGLSDINESMEQNVTE' A
#
# COMPACT_ATOMS: atom_id res chain seq x y z
N MET A 1 -8.68 5.34 -8.46
CA MET A 1 -7.90 6.01 -7.40
C MET A 1 -6.51 5.41 -7.47
N SER A 2 -5.44 6.21 -7.52
CA SER A 2 -4.07 5.69 -7.47
C SER A 2 -3.46 6.08 -6.12
N PHE A 3 -2.59 5.26 -5.56
CA PHE A 3 -1.88 5.51 -4.31
C PHE A 3 -0.53 4.79 -4.43
N ASN A 4 0.46 5.23 -3.66
CA ASN A 4 1.75 4.54 -3.58
C ASN A 4 1.86 3.80 -2.26
N LEU A 5 2.54 2.67 -2.26
CA LEU A 5 2.78 1.88 -1.07
C LEU A 5 4.28 1.86 -0.80
N ASN A 6 4.65 2.02 0.47
CA ASN A 6 6.03 1.99 0.92
C ASN A 6 6.14 1.11 2.16
N ARG A 7 6.77 -0.05 2.03
CA ARG A 7 6.98 -0.95 3.16
C ARG A 7 8.09 -0.41 4.05
N ILE A 8 7.72 0.11 5.22
CA ILE A 8 8.67 0.72 6.15
C ILE A 8 9.28 -0.31 7.11
N ASN A 9 8.59 -1.42 7.36
CA ASN A 9 9.12 -2.57 8.10
C ASN A 9 8.32 -3.85 7.78
N PRO A 10 8.72 -5.01 8.31
CA PRO A 10 8.07 -6.28 7.98
C PRO A 10 6.56 -6.34 8.28
N ASN A 11 6.08 -5.53 9.21
CA ASN A 11 4.71 -5.56 9.73
C ASN A 11 3.90 -4.30 9.39
N GLN A 12 4.50 -3.30 8.74
CA GLN A 12 3.86 -2.01 8.47
C GLN A 12 4.23 -1.46 7.09
N THR A 13 3.22 -0.89 6.44
CA THR A 13 3.30 -0.27 5.12
C THR A 13 2.64 1.09 5.17
N GLN A 14 3.26 2.08 4.53
CA GLN A 14 2.69 3.40 4.37
C GLN A 14 1.96 3.51 3.05
N VAL A 15 0.73 3.98 3.09
CA VAL A 15 -0.09 4.31 1.93
C VAL A 15 -0.03 5.80 1.68
N PHE A 16 0.51 6.22 0.54
CA PHE A 16 0.59 7.62 0.12
C PHE A 16 -0.56 7.95 -0.82
N PHE A 17 -1.30 9.00 -0.46
CA PHE A 17 -2.40 9.53 -1.24
C PHE A 17 -1.95 10.74 -2.07
N HIS A 18 -2.69 11.04 -3.14
CA HIS A 18 -2.38 12.17 -4.06
C HIS A 18 -2.46 13.56 -3.40
N ASP A 19 -3.12 13.67 -2.25
CA ASP A 19 -3.20 14.90 -1.47
C ASP A 19 -2.00 15.12 -0.55
N GLY A 20 -0.99 14.26 -0.62
CA GLY A 20 0.23 14.33 0.18
C GLY A 20 0.06 13.78 1.59
N ARG A 21 -1.11 13.22 1.94
CA ARG A 21 -1.27 12.47 3.19
C ARG A 21 -0.67 11.08 3.04
N PHE A 22 -0.27 10.52 4.16
CA PHE A 22 0.07 9.11 4.26
C PHE A 22 -0.58 8.49 5.49
N GLU A 23 -0.88 7.20 5.39
CA GLU A 23 -1.37 6.40 6.50
C GLU A 23 -0.45 5.20 6.69
N THR A 24 -0.06 4.92 7.93
CA THR A 24 0.75 3.75 8.26
C THR A 24 -0.21 2.63 8.68
N LEU A 25 -0.26 1.58 7.88
CA LEU A 25 -1.11 0.41 8.10
C LEU A 25 -0.26 -0.78 8.50
N THR A 26 -0.77 -1.60 9.40
CA THR A 26 -0.27 -2.97 9.59
C THR A 26 -0.59 -3.83 8.38
N ASN A 27 0.01 -5.02 8.28
CA ASN A 27 -0.31 -5.94 7.19
C ASN A 27 -1.81 -6.29 7.15
N GLU A 28 -2.44 -6.52 8.30
CA GLU A 28 -3.88 -6.82 8.41
C GLU A 28 -4.72 -5.64 7.92
N GLU A 29 -4.42 -4.41 8.38
CA GLU A 29 -5.14 -3.20 7.96
C GLU A 29 -4.92 -2.87 6.47
N LEU A 30 -3.72 -3.15 5.94
CA LEU A 30 -3.43 -2.97 4.52
C LEU A 30 -4.23 -3.94 3.66
N GLU A 31 -4.33 -5.21 4.06
CA GLU A 31 -5.12 -6.21 3.36
C GLU A 31 -6.60 -5.82 3.32
N GLU A 32 -7.16 -5.36 4.45
CA GLU A 32 -8.52 -4.82 4.50
C GLU A 32 -8.68 -3.58 3.61
N PHE A 33 -7.71 -2.66 3.64
CA PHE A 33 -7.72 -1.45 2.81
C PHE A 33 -7.74 -1.79 1.31
N LEU A 34 -6.89 -2.73 0.87
CA LEU A 34 -6.82 -3.19 -0.51
C LEU A 34 -8.11 -3.90 -0.93
N LEU A 35 -8.68 -4.72 -0.04
CA LEU A 35 -9.97 -5.39 -0.27
C LEU A 35 -11.11 -4.36 -0.45
N HIS A 36 -11.18 -3.36 0.44
CA HIS A 36 -12.17 -2.28 0.35
C HIS A 36 -12.05 -1.46 -0.93
N MET A 37 -10.83 -1.31 -1.46
CA MET A 37 -10.60 -0.60 -2.72
C MET A 37 -10.86 -1.46 -3.96
N GLY A 38 -11.16 -2.76 -3.80
CA GLY A 38 -11.34 -3.71 -4.89
C GLY A 38 -10.02 -4.10 -5.57
N LEU A 39 -8.91 -4.02 -4.85
CA LEU A 39 -7.54 -4.19 -5.32
C LEU A 39 -6.87 -5.41 -4.69
N SER A 40 -7.62 -6.51 -4.63
CA SER A 40 -7.18 -7.81 -4.10
C SER A 40 -5.90 -8.37 -4.73
N ASP A 41 -5.55 -7.92 -5.95
CA ASP A 41 -4.46 -8.48 -6.76
C ASP A 41 -3.19 -7.58 -6.82
N ILE A 42 -3.17 -6.43 -6.14
CA ILE A 42 -2.01 -5.51 -6.23
C ILE A 42 -0.76 -6.05 -5.53
N ASN A 43 -0.89 -7.07 -4.67
CA ASN A 43 0.23 -7.60 -3.89
C ASN A 43 1.40 -8.09 -4.75
N GLU A 44 1.16 -8.61 -5.96
CA GLU A 44 2.23 -9.01 -6.89
C GLU A 44 2.92 -7.83 -7.60
N SER A 45 2.27 -6.67 -7.68
CA SER A 45 2.79 -5.48 -8.37
C SER A 45 3.51 -4.49 -7.46
N MET A 46 3.37 -4.61 -6.14
CA MET A 46 4.11 -3.79 -5.17
C MET A 46 5.62 -4.06 -5.17
N GLU A 47 6.05 -5.26 -5.53
CA GLU A 47 7.48 -5.57 -5.68
C GLU A 47 8.09 -4.96 -6.97
N GLN A 48 7.28 -4.43 -7.89
CA GLN A 48 7.77 -3.99 -9.21
C GLN A 48 8.04 -2.48 -9.35
N ASN A 49 7.72 -1.64 -8.36
CA ASN A 49 8.00 -0.19 -8.40
C ASN A 49 9.05 0.27 -7.38
N VAL A 50 10.00 -0.60 -7.04
CA VAL A 50 11.33 -0.18 -6.55
C VAL A 50 12.33 -0.41 -7.68
N THR A 51 12.23 0.35 -8.77
CA THR A 51 13.33 0.48 -9.72
C THR A 51 13.48 1.94 -10.10
N GLU A 52 14.54 2.54 -9.56
CA GLU A 52 15.30 3.76 -9.98
C GLU A 52 14.54 5.05 -10.34
#